data_AF-A0A963E777-F1
#
_entry.id   AF-A0A963E777-F1
#
_cell.length_a   1.000
_cell.length_b   1.000
_cell.length_c   1.000
_cell.angle_alpha   90.00
_cell.angle_beta   90.00
_cell.angle_gamma   90.00
#
_symmetry.space_group_name_H-M   'P 1'
#
loop_
_entity.id
_entity.type
_entity.pdbx_description
1 polymer ?
#
loop_
_entity_poly.entity_id
_entity_poly.type
_entity_poly.pdbx_seq_one_letter_code
_entity_poly.pdbx_strand_id
1 'polypeptide(L)'
;MTTRMAAPMSVTTESLAPSRSTETACFHCGLPVPPDAPYAVVIDGRRQPMCCHGCEAVAEAIVAAGLTDFYHHRTTLSRRPEDLIPESLRGLELYDRPDLQKSFVRVDGEHTREAALILEGIVCAACVWLNERHVNALPGVLEFRVNYSTHRARLCWDERQI
;
A
#
# COMPACT_ATOMS: atom_id res chain seq x y z
N MET A 1 5.26 -22.18 -74.88
CA MET A 1 4.62 -20.85 -74.69
C MET A 1 3.68 -20.98 -73.50
N THR A 2 3.84 -20.40 -72.33
CA THR A 2 4.79 -19.43 -71.75
C THR A 2 4.56 -19.53 -70.24
N THR A 3 5.52 -20.07 -69.49
CA THR A 3 5.48 -20.10 -68.02
C THR A 3 5.71 -18.69 -67.49
N ARG A 4 4.72 -18.13 -66.78
CA ARG A 4 4.78 -16.80 -66.18
C ARG A 4 5.34 -16.94 -64.76
N MET A 5 6.61 -16.58 -64.58
CA MET A 5 7.27 -16.50 -63.27
C MET A 5 6.66 -15.34 -62.46
N ALA A 6 6.16 -15.61 -61.25
CA ALA A 6 5.77 -14.61 -60.28
C ALA A 6 6.97 -14.26 -59.39
N ALA A 7 7.25 -12.97 -59.23
CA ALA A 7 8.33 -12.43 -58.39
C ALA A 7 7.99 -12.50 -56.89
N PRO A 8 8.98 -12.65 -55.99
CA PRO A 8 8.74 -12.59 -54.55
C PRO A 8 8.54 -11.14 -54.08
N MET A 9 7.45 -10.89 -53.36
CA MET A 9 7.21 -9.63 -52.65
C MET A 9 8.08 -9.59 -51.39
N SER A 10 9.04 -8.67 -51.36
CA SER A 10 9.84 -8.38 -50.18
C SER A 10 8.96 -7.68 -49.13
N VAL A 11 8.69 -8.37 -48.03
CA VAL A 11 8.06 -7.78 -46.85
C VAL A 11 9.17 -7.04 -46.08
N THR A 12 9.16 -5.72 -46.16
CA THR A 12 9.97 -4.86 -45.29
C THR A 12 9.38 -4.88 -43.89
N THR A 13 10.06 -5.57 -42.97
CA THR A 13 9.80 -5.47 -41.53
C THR A 13 10.24 -4.08 -41.08
N GLU A 14 9.29 -3.14 -41.08
CA GLU A 14 9.49 -1.81 -40.52
C GLU A 14 9.50 -1.93 -38.99
N SER A 15 10.70 -1.78 -38.44
CA SER A 15 10.97 -1.81 -37.00
C SER A 15 10.32 -0.60 -36.34
N LEU A 16 9.19 -0.81 -35.64
CA LEU A 16 8.65 0.19 -34.71
C LEU A 16 9.63 0.34 -33.54
N ALA A 17 10.40 1.42 -33.56
CA ALA A 17 11.10 1.91 -32.39
C ALA A 17 10.07 2.34 -31.32
N PRO A 18 10.27 2.03 -30.03
CA PRO A 18 9.36 2.47 -28.99
C PRO A 18 9.47 3.99 -28.79
N SER A 19 8.34 4.68 -28.96
CA SER A 19 8.18 6.07 -28.55
C SER A 19 8.34 6.16 -27.03
N ARG A 20 9.35 6.89 -26.55
CA ARG A 20 9.55 7.14 -25.12
C ARG A 20 8.49 8.11 -24.61
N SER A 21 7.35 7.59 -24.17
CA SER A 21 6.44 8.31 -23.28
C SER A 21 7.16 8.51 -21.95
N THR A 22 7.36 9.77 -21.56
CA THR A 22 7.77 10.13 -20.21
C THR A 22 6.58 9.86 -19.29
N GLU A 23 6.47 8.62 -18.80
CA GLU A 23 5.46 8.25 -17.82
C GLU A 23 5.67 9.10 -16.56
N THR A 24 4.74 10.02 -16.32
CA THR A 24 4.75 10.84 -15.11
C THR A 24 4.48 9.91 -13.95
N ALA A 25 5.40 9.82 -13.00
CA ALA A 25 5.24 8.98 -11.81
C ALA A 25 4.37 9.68 -10.77
N CYS A 26 3.55 8.91 -10.06
CA CYS A 26 2.76 9.35 -8.93
C CYS A 26 3.71 9.85 -7.84
N PHE A 27 3.46 11.05 -7.34
CA PHE A 27 4.32 11.63 -6.33
C PHE A 27 4.23 10.85 -5.01
N HIS A 28 3.10 10.21 -4.68
CA HIS A 28 2.93 9.47 -3.43
C HIS A 28 3.55 8.06 -3.47
N CYS A 29 3.18 7.23 -4.46
CA CYS A 29 3.55 5.81 -4.53
C CYS A 29 4.58 5.47 -5.62
N GLY A 30 4.88 6.39 -6.55
CA GLY A 30 5.84 6.16 -7.63
C GLY A 30 5.31 5.42 -8.86
N LEU A 31 4.07 4.90 -8.84
CA LEU A 31 3.49 4.21 -9.99
C LEU A 31 3.20 5.17 -11.17
N PRO A 32 3.15 4.67 -12.41
CA PRO A 32 2.75 5.49 -13.55
C PRO A 32 1.39 6.13 -13.33
N VAL A 33 1.28 7.43 -13.61
CA VAL A 33 0.01 8.15 -13.61
C VAL A 33 -0.70 7.81 -14.93
N PRO A 34 -1.92 7.26 -14.89
CA PRO A 34 -2.69 7.01 -16.10
C PRO A 34 -2.83 8.29 -16.93
N PRO A 35 -2.83 8.20 -18.27
CA PRO A 35 -3.16 9.34 -19.13
C PRO A 35 -4.47 9.98 -18.67
N ASP A 36 -4.49 11.31 -18.57
CA ASP A 36 -5.66 12.11 -18.18
C ASP A 36 -6.22 11.86 -16.76
N ALA A 37 -5.44 11.22 -15.87
CA ALA A 37 -5.83 11.10 -14.47
C ALA A 37 -5.99 12.49 -13.82
N PRO A 38 -7.15 12.82 -13.22
CA PRO A 38 -7.41 14.16 -12.69
C PRO A 38 -6.74 14.42 -11.33
N TYR A 39 -6.19 13.37 -10.70
CA TYR A 39 -5.83 13.37 -9.29
C TYR A 39 -4.53 14.13 -9.01
N ALA A 40 -4.55 15.07 -8.07
CA ALA A 40 -3.36 15.82 -7.68
C ALA A 40 -3.51 16.53 -6.33
N VAL A 41 -2.40 16.69 -5.61
CA VAL A 41 -2.37 17.38 -4.30
C VAL A 41 -1.30 18.46 -4.31
N VAL A 42 -1.55 19.60 -3.66
CA VAL A 42 -0.55 20.64 -3.46
C VAL A 42 0.32 20.27 -2.26
N ILE A 43 1.60 20.01 -2.51
CA ILE A 43 2.61 19.63 -1.50
C ILE A 43 3.79 20.60 -1.67
N ASP A 44 4.18 21.29 -0.60
CA ASP A 44 5.21 22.34 -0.60
C ASP A 44 4.99 23.40 -1.69
N GLY A 45 3.73 23.79 -1.90
CA GLY A 45 3.33 24.77 -2.92
C GLY A 45 3.41 24.27 -4.36
N ARG A 46 3.71 22.99 -4.61
CA ARG A 46 3.75 22.39 -5.95
C ARG A 46 2.59 21.41 -6.11
N ARG A 47 1.88 21.51 -7.24
CA ARG A 47 0.83 20.54 -7.61
C ARG A 47 1.49 19.23 -8.04
N GLN A 48 1.35 18.21 -7.21
CA GLN A 48 1.96 16.89 -7.40
C GLN A 48 0.94 15.90 -7.96
N PRO A 49 1.27 15.13 -9.02
CA PRO A 49 0.33 14.22 -9.67
C PRO A 49 0.15 12.92 -8.86
N MET A 50 -1.06 12.35 -8.91
CA MET A 50 -1.42 11.09 -8.24
C MET A 50 -1.97 10.07 -9.25
N CYS A 51 -1.67 8.79 -9.07
CA CYS A 51 -2.13 7.75 -10.00
C CYS A 51 -3.61 7.35 -9.80
N CYS A 52 -4.19 7.60 -8.62
CA CYS A 52 -5.56 7.23 -8.29
C CYS A 52 -6.11 8.08 -7.13
N HIS A 53 -7.43 8.02 -6.94
CA HIS A 53 -8.13 8.70 -5.83
C HIS A 53 -7.61 8.29 -4.45
N GLY A 54 -7.13 7.05 -4.28
CA GLY A 54 -6.53 6.61 -3.01
C GLY A 54 -5.22 7.34 -2.68
N CYS A 55 -4.34 7.53 -3.65
CA CYS A 55 -3.09 8.28 -3.45
C CYS A 55 -3.35 9.77 -3.19
N GLU A 56 -4.38 10.34 -3.83
CA GLU A 56 -4.85 11.69 -3.56
C GLU A 56 -5.36 11.83 -2.13
N ALA A 57 -6.29 10.99 -1.69
CA ALA A 57 -6.85 11.04 -0.34
C ALA A 57 -5.78 10.90 0.76
N VAL A 58 -4.82 9.99 0.59
CA VAL A 58 -3.71 9.83 1.56
C VAL A 58 -2.80 11.05 1.55
N ALA A 59 -2.45 11.57 0.37
CA ALA A 59 -1.61 12.74 0.26
C ALA A 59 -2.27 14.00 0.84
N GLU A 60 -3.58 14.19 0.60
CA GLU A 60 -4.36 15.26 1.22
C GLU A 60 -4.39 15.12 2.75
N ALA A 61 -4.59 13.90 3.27
CA ALA A 61 -4.59 13.66 4.71
C ALA A 61 -3.25 14.00 5.37
N ILE A 62 -2.12 13.67 4.72
CA ILE A 62 -0.77 14.03 5.20
C ILE A 62 -0.59 15.55 5.22
N VAL A 63 -0.99 16.24 4.15
CA VAL A 63 -0.90 17.70 4.04
C VAL A 63 -1.80 18.39 5.08
N ALA A 64 -3.05 17.95 5.20
CA ALA A 64 -4.01 18.49 6.16
C ALA A 64 -3.57 18.28 7.62
N ALA A 65 -2.82 17.21 7.90
CA ALA A 65 -2.23 16.95 9.20
C ALA A 65 -0.95 17.76 9.49
N GLY A 66 -0.46 18.57 8.53
CA GLY A 66 0.80 19.31 8.66
C GLY A 66 2.05 18.41 8.65
N LEU A 67 1.95 17.20 8.08
CA LEU A 67 3.00 16.19 8.09
C LEU A 67 3.79 16.15 6.77
N THR A 68 3.88 17.28 6.06
CA THR A 68 4.47 17.36 4.72
C THR A 68 5.95 16.93 4.68
N ASP A 69 6.66 17.10 5.80
CA ASP A 69 8.04 16.61 6.02
C ASP A 69 8.21 15.11 5.72
N PHE A 70 7.12 14.33 5.78
CA PHE A 70 7.08 12.95 5.29
C PHE A 70 7.70 12.80 3.90
N TYR A 71 7.40 13.71 2.97
CA TYR A 71 7.88 13.63 1.59
C TYR A 71 9.36 13.97 1.44
N HIS A 72 9.96 14.67 2.40
CA HIS A 72 11.39 14.97 2.45
C HIS A 72 12.20 13.84 3.08
N HIS A 73 11.63 13.16 4.08
CA HIS A 73 12.32 12.14 4.86
C HIS A 73 12.03 10.70 4.41
N ARG A 74 11.10 10.50 3.48
CA ARG A 74 10.83 9.17 2.93
C ARG A 74 12.06 8.63 2.20
N THR A 75 12.49 7.45 2.59
CA THR A 75 13.60 6.72 1.97
C THR A 75 13.12 5.80 0.84
N THR A 76 11.85 5.40 0.84
CA THR A 76 11.20 4.56 -0.17
C THR A 76 9.77 5.03 -0.46
N LEU A 77 9.27 4.74 -1.66
CA LEU A 77 7.91 5.09 -2.10
C LEU A 77 6.87 4.11 -1.52
N SER A 78 5.67 4.61 -1.22
CA SER A 78 4.57 3.80 -0.68
C SER A 78 4.20 2.68 -1.67
N ARG A 79 4.30 1.41 -1.25
CA ARG A 79 3.78 0.26 -2.01
C ARG A 79 2.28 0.14 -1.82
N ARG A 80 1.59 -0.53 -2.75
CA ARG A 80 0.18 -0.87 -2.57
C ARG A 80 0.04 -1.88 -1.41
N PRO A 81 -1.02 -1.78 -0.60
CA PRO A 81 -1.28 -2.77 0.45
C PRO A 81 -1.33 -4.20 -0.09
N GLU A 82 -1.91 -4.39 -1.29
CA GLU A 82 -2.04 -5.71 -1.92
C GLU A 82 -0.70 -6.36 -2.29
N ASP A 83 0.34 -5.55 -2.53
CA ASP A 83 1.70 -6.03 -2.86
C ASP A 83 2.49 -6.42 -1.59
N LEU A 84 1.96 -6.11 -0.41
CA LEU A 84 2.56 -6.42 0.90
C LEU A 84 1.93 -7.64 1.57
N ILE A 85 0.82 -8.16 1.05
CA ILE A 85 0.15 -9.35 1.59
C ILE A 85 0.70 -10.56 0.84
N PRO A 86 1.54 -11.41 1.48
CA PRO A 86 1.99 -12.66 0.87
C PRO A 86 0.79 -13.52 0.46
N GLU A 87 0.94 -14.30 -0.62
CA GLU A 87 -0.10 -15.22 -1.09
C GLU A 87 -0.59 -16.17 0.03
N SER A 88 0.30 -16.51 0.97
CA SER A 88 0.02 -17.33 2.15
C SER A 88 -0.90 -16.68 3.18
N LEU A 89 -1.12 -15.36 3.11
CA LEU A 89 -2.05 -14.62 3.97
C LEU A 89 -3.42 -14.37 3.32
N ARG A 90 -3.65 -14.80 2.06
CA ARG A 90 -5.00 -14.87 1.48
C ARG A 90 -5.76 -16.05 2.10
N GLY A 91 -6.37 -15.80 3.26
CA GLY A 91 -7.12 -16.82 4.00
C GLY A 91 -7.25 -16.48 5.49
N LEU A 92 -7.56 -15.21 5.80
CA LEU A 92 -7.68 -14.71 7.18
C LEU A 92 -8.67 -15.52 8.04
N GLU A 93 -9.63 -16.21 7.41
CA GLU A 93 -10.61 -17.12 8.04
C GLU A 93 -9.95 -18.24 8.89
N LEU A 94 -8.71 -18.63 8.59
CA LEU A 94 -7.98 -19.61 9.40
C LEU A 94 -7.55 -19.03 10.75
N TYR A 95 -7.24 -17.73 10.82
CA TYR A 95 -6.84 -17.05 12.06
C TYR A 95 -8.03 -16.76 12.99
N ASP A 96 -9.26 -16.89 12.49
CA ASP A 96 -10.48 -16.79 13.30
C ASP A 96 -10.80 -18.10 14.04
N ARG A 97 -10.07 -19.19 13.75
CA ARG A 97 -10.25 -20.45 14.46
C ARG A 97 -9.81 -20.33 15.92
N PRO A 98 -10.68 -20.64 16.89
CA PRO A 98 -10.37 -20.49 18.33
C PRO A 98 -9.13 -21.27 18.78
N ASP A 99 -8.90 -22.42 18.17
CA ASP A 99 -7.76 -23.31 18.38
C ASP A 99 -6.43 -22.70 17.92
N LEU A 100 -6.43 -21.90 16.85
CA LEU A 100 -5.25 -21.18 16.38
C LEU A 100 -5.03 -19.88 17.15
N GLN A 101 -6.09 -19.13 17.46
CA GLN A 101 -5.99 -17.89 18.24
C GLN A 101 -5.32 -18.10 19.60
N LYS A 102 -5.59 -19.22 20.27
CA LYS A 102 -4.93 -19.55 21.55
C LYS A 102 -3.41 -19.52 21.51
N SER A 103 -2.80 -19.68 20.34
CA SER A 103 -1.34 -19.69 20.21
C SER A 103 -0.72 -18.28 20.24
N PHE A 104 -1.49 -17.23 19.99
CA PHE A 104 -0.98 -15.85 19.92
C PHE A 104 -1.87 -14.79 20.59
N VAL A 105 -3.08 -15.17 21.02
CA VAL A 105 -4.03 -14.33 21.77
C VAL A 105 -4.06 -14.77 23.22
N ARG A 106 -3.76 -13.83 24.11
CA ARG A 106 -3.87 -13.98 25.56
C ARG A 106 -5.19 -13.39 26.03
N VAL A 107 -5.78 -14.03 27.03
CA VAL A 107 -6.90 -13.48 27.80
C VAL A 107 -6.31 -12.56 28.87
N ASP A 108 -6.69 -11.28 28.87
CA ASP A 108 -6.15 -10.26 29.79
C ASP A 108 -7.28 -9.55 30.55
N GLY A 109 -8.16 -10.34 31.18
CA GLY A 109 -9.38 -9.86 31.85
C GLY A 109 -10.61 -10.66 31.43
N GLU A 110 -11.79 -10.24 31.88
CA GLU A 110 -13.04 -10.97 31.58
C GLU A 110 -13.39 -10.90 30.09
N HIS A 111 -13.24 -9.73 29.46
CA HIS A 111 -13.57 -9.50 28.05
C HIS A 111 -12.42 -8.95 27.21
N THR A 112 -11.27 -8.75 27.83
CA THR A 112 -10.09 -8.20 27.14
C THR A 112 -9.27 -9.33 26.54
N ARG A 113 -8.87 -9.14 25.30
CA ARG A 113 -7.95 -10.01 24.57
C ARG A 113 -6.74 -9.22 24.13
N GLU A 114 -5.58 -9.86 24.14
CA GLU A 114 -4.32 -9.28 23.71
C GLU A 114 -3.64 -10.19 22.69
N ALA A 115 -3.22 -9.63 21.55
CA ALA A 115 -2.42 -10.32 20.55
C ALA A 115 -1.06 -9.65 20.37
N ALA A 116 -0.02 -10.48 20.23
CA ALA A 116 1.29 -10.06 19.78
C ALA A 116 1.46 -10.43 18.30
N LEU A 117 1.51 -9.42 17.43
CA LEU A 117 1.56 -9.57 15.98
C LEU A 117 2.94 -9.17 15.45
N ILE A 118 3.34 -9.76 14.32
CA ILE A 118 4.50 -9.30 13.54
C ILE A 118 3.95 -8.53 12.35
N LEU A 119 4.47 -7.31 12.12
CA LEU A 119 4.08 -6.48 10.99
C LEU A 119 5.18 -6.50 9.93
N GLU A 120 4.83 -6.94 8.73
CA GLU A 120 5.69 -6.83 7.55
C GLU A 120 5.41 -5.52 6.79
N GLY A 121 6.40 -5.00 6.07
CA GLY A 121 6.23 -3.81 5.22
C GLY A 121 6.20 -2.45 5.93
N ILE A 122 6.42 -2.41 7.26
CA ILE A 122 6.63 -1.15 7.99
C ILE A 122 8.03 -0.61 7.63
N VAL A 123 8.10 0.46 6.86
CA VAL A 123 9.41 0.99 6.35
C VAL A 123 9.83 2.32 6.98
N CYS A 124 8.93 3.02 7.69
CA CYS A 124 9.26 4.31 8.31
C CYS A 124 8.43 4.59 9.57
N ALA A 125 8.87 5.58 10.36
CA ALA A 125 8.17 6.02 11.56
C ALA A 125 6.76 6.56 11.28
N ALA A 126 6.53 7.13 10.09
CA ALA A 126 5.19 7.58 9.69
C ALA A 126 4.21 6.42 9.51
N CYS A 127 4.66 5.26 9.01
CA CYS A 127 3.85 4.05 8.93
C CYS A 127 3.40 3.61 10.32
N VAL A 128 4.31 3.64 11.30
CA VAL A 128 3.99 3.29 12.69
C VAL A 128 2.91 4.23 13.24
N TRP A 129 3.11 5.54 13.12
CA TRP A 129 2.13 6.52 13.60
C TRP A 129 0.76 6.37 12.94
N LEU A 130 0.70 6.17 11.62
CA LEU A 130 -0.55 5.99 10.89
C LEU A 130 -1.29 4.73 11.34
N ASN A 131 -0.58 3.60 11.49
CA ASN A 131 -1.17 2.35 11.94
C ASN A 131 -1.68 2.47 13.38
N GLU A 132 -0.88 3.04 14.29
CA GLU A 132 -1.30 3.31 15.66
C GLU A 132 -2.55 4.20 15.69
N ARG A 133 -2.54 5.32 14.97
CA ARG A 133 -3.69 6.24 14.95
C ARG A 133 -4.96 5.58 14.38
N HIS A 134 -4.83 4.84 13.28
CA HIS A 134 -5.98 4.25 12.60
C HIS A 134 -6.60 3.11 13.40
N VAL A 135 -5.79 2.15 13.86
CA VAL A 135 -6.30 0.96 14.57
C VAL A 135 -6.86 1.33 15.95
N ASN A 136 -6.23 2.27 16.67
CA ASN A 136 -6.79 2.77 17.94
C ASN A 136 -8.13 3.50 17.77
N ALA A 137 -8.51 3.92 16.56
CA ALA A 137 -9.80 4.55 16.30
C ALA A 137 -10.93 3.55 15.99
N LEU A 138 -10.61 2.26 15.84
CA LEU A 138 -11.62 1.24 15.54
C LEU A 138 -12.44 0.90 16.80
N PRO A 139 -13.77 0.72 16.66
CA PRO A 139 -14.61 0.25 17.77
C PRO A 139 -14.08 -1.08 18.35
N GLY A 140 -14.16 -1.23 19.67
CA GLY A 140 -13.67 -2.41 20.37
C GLY A 140 -12.15 -2.46 20.60
N VAL A 141 -11.34 -1.66 19.92
CA VAL A 141 -9.89 -1.57 20.19
C VAL A 141 -9.64 -0.75 21.45
N LEU A 142 -8.89 -1.32 22.39
CA LEU A 142 -8.50 -0.68 23.65
C LEU A 142 -7.11 -0.03 23.56
N GLU A 143 -6.16 -0.74 22.93
CA GLU A 143 -4.82 -0.22 22.66
C GLU A 143 -4.21 -0.94 21.45
N PHE A 144 -3.57 -0.17 20.56
CA PHE A 144 -2.69 -0.69 19.52
C PHE A 144 -1.36 0.06 19.53
N ARG A 145 -0.25 -0.67 19.65
CA ARG A 145 1.10 -0.12 19.69
C ARG A 145 2.04 -0.90 18.80
N VAL A 146 2.95 -0.22 18.12
CA VAL A 146 3.94 -0.83 17.24
C VAL A 146 5.34 -0.47 17.70
N ASN A 147 6.15 -1.48 17.94
CA ASN A 147 7.58 -1.31 18.15
C ASN A 147 8.29 -1.39 16.79
N TYR A 148 8.70 -0.22 16.30
CA TYR A 148 9.43 -0.10 15.03
C TYR A 148 10.68 -0.98 14.97
N SER A 149 11.49 -1.00 16.03
CA SER A 149 12.78 -1.71 16.03
C SER A 149 12.65 -3.23 15.92
N THR A 150 11.53 -3.79 16.40
CA THR A 150 11.29 -5.24 16.41
C THR A 150 10.23 -5.69 15.42
N HIS A 151 9.58 -4.75 14.72
CA HIS A 151 8.41 -5.00 13.86
C HIS A 151 7.27 -5.74 14.57
N ARG A 152 7.17 -5.59 15.90
CA ARG A 152 6.12 -6.22 16.71
C ARG A 152 5.03 -5.22 17.03
N ALA A 153 3.79 -5.64 16.87
CA ALA A 153 2.64 -4.90 17.33
C ALA A 153 1.94 -5.61 18.48
N ARG A 154 1.42 -4.82 19.41
CA ARG A 154 0.54 -5.27 20.50
C ARG A 154 -0.83 -4.71 20.23
N LEU A 155 -1.83 -5.58 20.17
CA LEU A 155 -3.24 -5.22 20.02
C LEU A 155 -4.02 -5.72 21.24
N CYS A 156 -4.74 -4.83 21.90
CA CYS A 156 -5.68 -5.12 22.96
C CYS A 156 -7.09 -4.70 22.53
N TRP A 157 -8.08 -5.57 22.70
CA TRP A 157 -9.46 -5.29 22.32
C TRP A 157 -10.48 -5.91 23.30
N ASP A 158 -11.70 -5.37 23.31
CA ASP A 158 -12.87 -5.94 23.97
C ASP A 158 -13.55 -6.91 22.99
N GLU A 159 -13.55 -8.21 23.33
CA GLU A 159 -14.10 -9.27 22.47
C GLU A 159 -15.61 -9.14 22.21
N ARG A 160 -16.32 -8.34 23.00
CA ARG A 160 -17.78 -8.17 22.83
C ARG A 160 -18.13 -7.17 21.73
N GLN A 161 -17.13 -6.43 21.24
CA GLN A 161 -17.30 -5.34 20.28
C GLN A 161 -16.70 -5.65 18.90
N ILE A 162 -16.10 -6.84 18.73
CA ILE A 162 -15.45 -7.29 17.50
C ILE A 162 -15.99 -8.66 17.11
#